data_AF-A0A0H2U0Z9-F1
#
_entry.id   AF-A0A0H2U0Z9-F1
#
_cell.length_a   1.000
_cell.length_b   1.000
_cell.length_c   1.000
_cell.angle_alpha   90.00
_cell.angle_beta   90.00
_cell.angle_gamma   90.00
#
_symmetry.space_group_name_H-M   'P 1'
#
loop_
_entity.id
_entity.type
_entity.pdbx_description
1 polymer ?
#
loop_
_entity_poly.entity_id
_entity_poly.type
_entity_poly.pdbx_seq_one_letter_code
_entity_poly.pdbx_strand_id
1 'polypeptide(L)'
;MFRPIQTAALAPARSLASRGSAASTSGLRSLSSSSSSYTCAGGRRTATSWRSVSTRAGLRSHLSPTTPSSYTTFTRLFHSTPATMAGNDSSSKATRTETDAFGAVQVPADKYWGAQTERSLENFRINQPQDRMPPPIVRALGILKGAAATVNMRYGLDPTIGKAIQQAAAEVADLKLLDHFPLVVWQTGSGTQSNMNANEVISNRAIEILGGQMGSKKPVHPNDHVNRSASSNDTFPTVMHIAAVLEIEGELLPSLRSLRAALQKKVDEFEAKGIIKIGRTHLQDATPLTLAQEFSGYVAQLDFGIKRVEAALPDLKLLAQGGTAVGTGINTFEGFAEGIAEEVSRMTGIEFKTAPNKFEALAAHDALVHASGALNTLAASLTKVAQDVRYLGSGPR
;
A
#
# COMPACT_ATOMS: atom_id res chain seq x y z
N MET A 1 30.32 -19.07 -68.87
CA MET A 1 31.35 -20.13 -68.89
C MET A 1 32.19 -20.01 -67.63
N PHE A 2 32.30 -21.14 -66.90
CA PHE A 2 33.32 -21.53 -65.91
C PHE A 2 33.56 -20.69 -64.63
N ARG A 3 32.97 -21.22 -63.54
CA ARG A 3 33.46 -21.37 -62.14
C ARG A 3 34.71 -22.31 -62.08
N PRO A 4 35.25 -22.73 -60.91
CA PRO A 4 35.56 -22.09 -59.60
C PRO A 4 36.96 -22.54 -59.04
N ILE A 5 37.37 -22.06 -57.84
CA ILE A 5 38.36 -22.74 -56.97
C ILE A 5 37.90 -22.76 -55.50
N GLN A 6 38.33 -23.84 -54.84
CA GLN A 6 38.04 -24.51 -53.56
C GLN A 6 38.13 -23.70 -52.26
N THR A 7 37.45 -24.21 -51.21
CA THR A 7 38.06 -24.56 -49.89
C THR A 7 37.18 -25.56 -49.11
N ALA A 8 37.85 -26.41 -48.31
CA ALA A 8 37.41 -27.65 -47.66
C ALA A 8 36.70 -27.46 -46.28
N ALA A 9 35.73 -28.34 -45.94
CA ALA A 9 35.72 -29.37 -44.85
C ALA A 9 35.64 -28.84 -43.39
N LEU A 10 34.82 -29.29 -42.43
CA LEU A 10 34.34 -30.62 -41.99
C LEU A 10 33.05 -30.51 -41.12
N ALA A 11 32.28 -31.61 -41.02
CA ALA A 11 31.07 -31.80 -40.20
C ALA A 11 31.37 -32.28 -38.75
N PRO A 12 30.35 -32.40 -37.87
CA PRO A 12 29.85 -33.78 -37.59
C PRO A 12 28.35 -33.88 -37.20
N ALA A 13 27.70 -35.02 -37.51
CA ALA A 13 26.47 -35.42 -36.82
C ALA A 13 26.17 -36.94 -36.86
N ARG A 14 25.99 -37.46 -35.63
CA ARG A 14 25.13 -38.57 -35.17
C ARG A 14 25.55 -40.04 -35.35
N SER A 15 25.78 -40.63 -34.18
CA SER A 15 25.97 -42.03 -33.83
C SER A 15 24.62 -42.75 -33.63
N LEU A 16 24.59 -44.03 -33.99
CA LEU A 16 23.53 -45.02 -33.78
C LEU A 16 24.19 -46.24 -33.12
N ALA A 17 23.76 -46.63 -31.91
CA ALA A 17 23.94 -47.99 -31.38
C ALA A 17 23.00 -48.30 -30.20
N SER A 18 22.16 -49.30 -30.46
CA SER A 18 21.44 -50.32 -29.66
C SER A 18 21.45 -50.42 -28.12
N ARG A 19 20.30 -50.96 -27.65
CA ARG A 19 19.93 -51.77 -26.45
C ARG A 19 18.66 -51.16 -25.82
N GLY A 20 17.58 -51.84 -25.47
CA GLY A 20 17.24 -53.25 -25.27
C GLY A 20 16.17 -53.30 -24.16
N SER A 21 15.34 -54.34 -24.15
CA SER A 21 14.45 -54.80 -23.07
C SER A 21 12.94 -54.57 -23.22
N ALA A 22 12.25 -55.69 -22.98
CA ALA A 22 10.84 -55.98 -23.02
C ALA A 22 10.01 -55.23 -21.96
N ALA A 23 8.73 -54.98 -22.29
CA ALA A 23 7.70 -54.64 -21.32
C ALA A 23 6.50 -55.58 -21.51
N SER A 24 6.17 -56.24 -20.41
CA SER A 24 5.08 -57.20 -20.21
C SER A 24 3.72 -56.52 -20.20
N THR A 25 2.75 -57.15 -20.84
CA THR A 25 1.32 -56.88 -20.75
C THR A 25 0.73 -57.48 -19.47
N SER A 26 0.09 -56.67 -18.63
CA SER A 26 -0.72 -57.15 -17.50
C SER A 26 -1.97 -56.30 -17.30
N GLY A 27 -3.13 -56.93 -17.54
CA GLY A 27 -4.32 -56.89 -16.70
C GLY A 27 -4.96 -55.55 -16.36
N LEU A 28 -5.88 -55.09 -17.20
CA LEU A 28 -6.94 -54.16 -16.80
C LEU A 28 -8.00 -54.91 -15.97
N ARG A 29 -8.07 -54.63 -14.67
CA ARG A 29 -9.23 -54.97 -13.83
C ARG A 29 -10.14 -53.74 -13.73
N SER A 30 -11.40 -53.95 -14.12
CA SER A 30 -12.51 -53.04 -13.91
C SER A 30 -12.84 -52.92 -12.42
N LEU A 31 -13.03 -51.69 -11.96
CA LEU A 31 -13.65 -51.40 -10.67
C LEU A 31 -14.92 -50.57 -10.93
N SER A 32 -16.00 -51.12 -10.37
CA SER A 32 -17.39 -50.72 -10.44
C SER A 32 -17.65 -49.32 -9.88
N SER A 33 -18.34 -48.50 -10.67
CA SER A 33 -19.00 -47.26 -10.24
C SER A 33 -20.35 -47.59 -9.57
N SER A 34 -20.45 -47.34 -8.26
CA SER A 34 -21.72 -47.37 -7.53
C SER A 34 -22.40 -46.00 -7.66
N SER A 35 -23.42 -45.94 -8.50
CA SER A 35 -24.43 -44.88 -8.54
C SER A 35 -25.53 -45.20 -7.53
N SER A 36 -25.74 -44.31 -6.54
CA SER A 36 -26.93 -44.33 -5.69
C SER A 36 -27.68 -43.01 -5.82
N SER A 37 -28.79 -43.10 -6.54
CA SER A 37 -29.88 -42.14 -6.63
C SER A 37 -30.65 -42.10 -5.30
N TYR A 38 -30.77 -40.92 -4.71
CA TYR A 38 -31.68 -40.69 -3.59
C TYR A 38 -33.00 -40.12 -4.10
N THR A 39 -34.08 -40.87 -3.86
CA THR A 39 -35.47 -40.47 -4.06
C THR A 39 -35.97 -39.61 -2.92
N CYS A 40 -36.73 -38.56 -3.27
CA CYS A 40 -37.48 -37.72 -2.36
C CYS A 40 -38.61 -38.49 -1.66
N ALA A 41 -38.71 -38.34 -0.34
CA ALA A 41 -39.95 -38.56 0.39
C ALA A 41 -40.10 -37.47 1.48
N GLY A 42 -41.19 -36.72 1.39
CA GLY A 42 -41.50 -35.59 2.25
C GLY A 42 -41.89 -35.98 3.67
N GLY A 43 -41.48 -35.15 4.62
CA GLY A 43 -41.93 -35.18 6.01
C GLY A 43 -42.05 -33.77 6.55
N ARG A 44 -43.28 -33.27 6.67
CA ARG A 44 -43.62 -32.04 7.40
C ARG A 44 -43.27 -32.22 8.89
N ARG A 45 -42.62 -31.23 9.51
CA ARG A 45 -42.97 -30.74 10.87
C ARG A 45 -42.16 -29.50 11.29
N THR A 46 -42.92 -28.43 11.51
CA THR A 46 -42.86 -27.44 12.62
C THR A 46 -41.53 -26.71 12.92
N ALA A 47 -41.48 -25.46 12.48
CA ALA A 47 -40.58 -24.43 12.98
C ALA A 47 -40.94 -24.06 14.43
N THR A 48 -39.95 -24.04 15.32
CA THR A 48 -40.05 -23.46 16.67
C THR A 48 -39.14 -22.24 16.74
N SER A 49 -39.75 -21.07 16.86
CA SER A 49 -39.08 -19.79 17.10
C SER A 49 -38.61 -19.70 18.55
N TRP A 50 -37.36 -19.33 18.78
CA TRP A 50 -36.87 -18.93 20.10
C TRP A 50 -37.16 -17.44 20.30
N ARG A 51 -38.11 -17.13 21.19
CA ARG A 51 -38.33 -15.78 21.73
C ARG A 51 -37.60 -15.68 23.08
N SER A 52 -36.72 -14.69 23.21
CA SER A 52 -36.10 -14.32 24.49
C SER A 52 -37.12 -13.58 25.37
N VAL A 53 -37.39 -14.11 26.57
CA VAL A 53 -38.18 -13.44 27.61
C VAL A 53 -37.22 -12.70 28.53
N SER A 54 -37.40 -11.39 28.64
CA SER A 54 -36.75 -10.54 29.65
C SER A 54 -37.67 -10.44 30.86
N THR A 55 -37.21 -10.91 32.03
CA THR A 55 -37.87 -10.69 33.32
C THR A 55 -37.00 -9.79 34.19
N ARG A 56 -37.50 -8.58 34.47
CA ARG A 56 -37.02 -7.70 35.55
C ARG A 56 -37.55 -8.23 36.87
N ALA A 57 -36.66 -8.56 37.80
CA ALA A 57 -36.99 -8.71 39.21
C ALA A 57 -36.30 -7.59 40.00
N GLY A 58 -37.10 -6.77 40.67
CA GLY A 58 -36.64 -5.72 41.57
C GLY A 58 -36.43 -6.25 42.98
N LEU A 59 -35.39 -5.75 43.65
CA LEU A 59 -35.21 -5.86 45.09
C LEU A 59 -34.81 -4.47 45.61
N ARG A 60 -35.65 -3.92 46.48
CA ARG A 60 -35.39 -2.72 47.28
C ARG A 60 -34.72 -3.14 48.57
N SER A 61 -33.71 -2.41 49.01
CA SER A 61 -33.27 -2.39 50.41
C SER A 61 -33.08 -0.95 50.88
N HIS A 62 -33.57 -0.69 52.10
CA HIS A 62 -33.52 0.59 52.81
C HIS A 62 -32.18 0.74 53.54
N LEU A 63 -31.55 1.91 53.45
CA LEU A 63 -30.61 2.42 54.47
C LEU A 63 -30.74 3.96 54.58
N SER A 64 -30.82 4.43 55.82
CA SER A 64 -30.95 5.83 56.26
C SER A 64 -29.57 6.52 56.38
N PRO A 65 -29.51 7.87 56.50
CA PRO A 65 -28.35 8.65 56.10
C PRO A 65 -27.41 9.04 57.26
N THR A 66 -26.10 9.03 57.01
CA THR A 66 -25.09 9.68 57.87
C THR A 66 -24.03 10.40 57.02
N THR A 67 -23.94 11.71 57.25
CA THR A 67 -22.82 12.68 57.07
C THR A 67 -21.77 12.47 55.96
N PRO A 68 -21.57 13.44 55.04
CA PRO A 68 -20.56 13.34 53.98
C PRO A 68 -19.17 13.74 54.49
N SER A 69 -18.21 12.82 54.34
CA SER A 69 -16.77 13.11 54.42
C SER A 69 -16.22 13.37 53.02
N SER A 70 -15.28 14.31 52.96
CA SER A 70 -14.78 15.04 51.81
C SER A 70 -14.27 14.17 50.66
N TYR A 71 -14.97 14.22 49.52
CA TYR A 71 -14.42 13.84 48.21
C TYR A 71 -14.08 15.11 47.43
N THR A 72 -12.80 15.29 47.15
CA THR A 72 -12.29 16.32 46.24
C THR A 72 -12.86 16.06 44.85
N THR A 73 -13.94 16.77 44.53
CA THR A 73 -14.54 16.78 43.20
C THR A 73 -13.64 17.64 42.31
N PHE A 74 -13.04 17.05 41.28
CA PHE A 74 -12.50 17.82 40.16
C PHE A 74 -13.71 18.40 39.41
N THR A 75 -14.08 19.62 39.77
CA THR A 75 -15.03 20.43 39.01
C THR A 75 -14.42 20.68 37.64
N ARG A 76 -15.00 20.05 36.59
CA ARG A 76 -14.88 20.60 35.24
C ARG A 76 -15.48 21.99 35.29
N LEU A 77 -14.61 23.00 35.28
CA LEU A 77 -14.98 24.36 34.95
C LEU A 77 -15.58 24.32 33.55
N PHE A 78 -16.91 24.36 33.46
CA PHE A 78 -17.59 24.84 32.27
C PHE A 78 -17.15 26.29 32.08
N HIS A 79 -16.05 26.47 31.36
CA HIS A 79 -15.75 27.75 30.75
C HIS A 79 -16.89 27.99 29.76
N SER A 80 -17.78 28.88 30.16
CA SER A 80 -18.58 29.67 29.23
C SER A 80 -17.63 30.33 28.25
N THR A 81 -17.44 29.70 27.09
CA THR A 81 -16.85 30.38 25.94
C THR A 81 -17.71 31.61 25.69
N PRO A 82 -17.14 32.83 25.70
CA PRO A 82 -17.86 33.93 25.09
C PRO A 82 -18.15 33.48 23.66
N ALA A 83 -19.41 33.58 23.26
CA ALA A 83 -19.78 33.52 21.87
C ALA A 83 -19.02 34.66 21.19
N THR A 84 -17.85 34.35 20.65
CA THR A 84 -17.17 35.21 19.68
C THR A 84 -18.12 35.25 18.51
N MET A 85 -18.94 36.30 18.49
CA MET A 85 -19.65 36.76 17.31
C MET A 85 -18.69 36.58 16.14
N ALA A 86 -19.16 35.89 15.10
CA ALA A 86 -18.47 35.72 13.85
C ALA A 86 -18.06 37.11 13.33
N GLY A 87 -16.88 37.53 13.73
CA GLY A 87 -16.16 38.64 13.14
C GLY A 87 -15.87 38.19 11.74
N ASN A 88 -16.51 38.87 10.80
CA ASN A 88 -16.25 38.81 9.38
C ASN A 88 -14.75 39.07 9.15
N ASP A 89 -13.91 38.05 9.21
CA ASP A 89 -12.52 38.12 8.78
C ASP A 89 -12.52 38.10 7.25
N SER A 90 -12.92 39.24 6.70
CA SER A 90 -12.96 39.53 5.27
C SER A 90 -11.57 39.86 4.75
N SER A 91 -10.54 39.10 5.15
CA SER A 91 -9.40 38.93 4.27
C SER A 91 -9.80 37.89 3.23
N SER A 92 -10.49 38.33 2.18
CA SER A 92 -10.78 37.47 1.03
C SER A 92 -9.44 36.96 0.51
N LYS A 93 -9.05 35.74 0.88
CA LYS A 93 -7.85 35.10 0.33
C LYS A 93 -7.96 35.21 -1.18
N ALA A 94 -6.96 35.80 -1.82
CA ALA A 94 -6.95 35.98 -3.25
C ALA A 94 -7.26 34.63 -3.91
N THR A 95 -8.15 34.61 -4.89
CA THR A 95 -8.51 33.40 -5.64
C THR A 95 -8.09 33.53 -7.10
N ARG A 96 -7.98 32.39 -7.76
CA ARG A 96 -7.77 32.22 -9.19
C ARG A 96 -8.94 31.42 -9.74
N THR A 97 -9.50 31.87 -10.86
CA THR A 97 -10.49 31.10 -11.60
C THR A 97 -9.81 29.96 -12.35
N GLU A 98 -10.21 28.73 -12.07
CA GLU A 98 -9.86 27.53 -12.82
C GLU A 98 -11.10 26.99 -13.55
N THR A 99 -10.88 26.23 -14.62
CA THR A 99 -11.97 25.66 -15.42
C THR A 99 -11.79 24.16 -15.68
N ASP A 100 -12.89 23.45 -15.73
CA ASP A 100 -13.01 22.08 -16.22
C ASP A 100 -14.30 21.94 -17.06
N ALA A 101 -14.68 20.71 -17.41
CA ALA A 101 -15.87 20.44 -18.21
C ALA A 101 -17.20 20.87 -17.54
N PHE A 102 -17.21 21.03 -16.21
CA PHE A 102 -18.38 21.49 -15.44
C PHE A 102 -18.43 23.02 -15.29
N GLY A 103 -17.44 23.74 -15.82
CA GLY A 103 -17.37 25.20 -15.82
C GLY A 103 -16.27 25.75 -14.90
N ALA A 104 -16.46 27.00 -14.47
CA ALA A 104 -15.49 27.71 -13.64
C ALA A 104 -15.63 27.34 -12.14
N VAL A 105 -14.52 27.39 -11.41
CA VAL A 105 -14.46 27.27 -9.94
C VAL A 105 -13.34 28.17 -9.40
N GLN A 106 -13.51 28.69 -8.18
CA GLN A 106 -12.53 29.55 -7.52
C GLN A 106 -11.57 28.71 -6.68
N VAL A 107 -10.28 28.82 -6.97
CA VAL A 107 -9.20 28.13 -6.25
C VAL A 107 -8.35 29.16 -5.50
N PRO A 108 -7.88 28.89 -4.27
CA PRO A 108 -6.94 29.79 -3.60
C PRO A 108 -5.70 30.11 -4.46
N ALA A 109 -5.34 31.39 -4.57
CA ALA A 109 -4.29 31.84 -5.47
C ALA A 109 -2.89 31.34 -5.06
N ASP A 110 -2.70 31.02 -3.78
CA ASP A 110 -1.48 30.45 -3.20
C ASP A 110 -1.37 28.92 -3.37
N LYS A 111 -2.30 28.29 -4.11
CA LYS A 111 -2.34 26.84 -4.29
C LYS A 111 -2.19 26.41 -5.76
N TYR A 112 -1.31 25.43 -5.97
CA TYR A 112 -1.03 24.85 -7.29
C TYR A 112 -2.09 23.88 -7.80
N TRP A 113 -3.05 23.41 -7.00
CA TRP A 113 -4.10 22.54 -7.55
C TRP A 113 -5.08 23.32 -8.44
N GLY A 114 -5.94 22.60 -9.17
CA GLY A 114 -6.84 23.17 -10.16
C GLY A 114 -8.31 22.87 -9.88
N ALA A 115 -9.12 22.97 -10.93
CA ALA A 115 -10.57 22.86 -10.82
C ALA A 115 -11.05 21.49 -10.30
N GLN A 116 -10.44 20.39 -10.74
CA GLN A 116 -10.91 19.06 -10.37
C GLN A 116 -10.60 18.75 -8.89
N THR A 117 -9.44 19.19 -8.41
CA THR A 117 -9.09 19.08 -6.99
C THR A 117 -10.03 19.91 -6.14
N GLU A 118 -10.32 21.16 -6.51
CA GLU A 118 -11.23 22.02 -5.76
C GLU A 118 -12.64 21.42 -5.67
N ARG A 119 -13.19 20.95 -6.79
CA ARG A 119 -14.48 20.25 -6.78
C ARG A 119 -14.47 18.99 -5.94
N SER A 120 -13.38 18.21 -5.99
CA SER A 120 -13.25 17.02 -5.14
C SER A 120 -13.23 17.38 -3.67
N LEU A 121 -12.55 18.47 -3.30
CA LEU A 121 -12.52 18.97 -1.92
C LEU A 121 -13.92 19.37 -1.45
N GLU A 122 -14.70 20.02 -2.31
CA GLU A 122 -16.09 20.39 -2.03
C GLU A 122 -17.02 19.19 -1.90
N ASN A 123 -16.84 18.16 -2.73
CA ASN A 123 -17.73 16.99 -2.79
C ASN A 123 -17.43 15.93 -1.73
N PHE A 124 -16.16 15.73 -1.34
CA PHE A 124 -15.73 14.67 -0.43
C PHE A 124 -15.27 15.22 0.93
N ARG A 125 -16.20 15.82 1.68
CA ARG A 125 -15.95 16.42 3.02
C ARG A 125 -16.03 15.39 4.16
N ILE A 126 -15.23 14.34 4.06
CA ILE A 126 -15.28 13.20 4.99
C ILE A 126 -14.00 13.18 5.84
N ASN A 127 -14.15 13.32 7.16
CA ASN A 127 -13.08 13.25 8.18
C ASN A 127 -11.84 14.11 7.86
N GLN A 128 -12.06 15.33 7.38
CA GLN A 128 -11.01 16.29 7.10
C GLN A 128 -10.62 17.10 8.35
N PRO A 129 -9.33 17.42 8.55
CA PRO A 129 -8.18 17.12 7.69
C PRO A 129 -7.45 15.79 8.01
N GLN A 130 -7.98 14.95 8.90
CA GLN A 130 -7.27 13.80 9.48
C GLN A 130 -6.98 12.70 8.46
N ASP A 131 -7.93 12.38 7.59
CA ASP A 131 -7.82 11.26 6.63
C ASP A 131 -7.35 11.72 5.25
N ARG A 132 -6.44 12.69 5.19
CA ARG A 132 -5.78 13.08 3.93
C ARG A 132 -4.95 11.95 3.36
N MET A 133 -4.73 12.00 2.05
CA MET A 133 -3.89 11.01 1.38
C MET A 133 -2.49 10.95 2.03
N PRO A 134 -1.99 9.76 2.40
CA PRO A 134 -0.71 9.65 3.11
C PRO A 134 0.46 10.25 2.32
N PRO A 135 1.43 10.91 2.97
CA PRO A 135 2.61 11.45 2.29
C PRO A 135 3.36 10.45 1.38
N PRO A 136 3.51 9.15 1.73
CA PRO A 136 4.12 8.18 0.82
C PRO A 136 3.41 8.04 -0.53
N ILE A 137 2.08 8.19 -0.58
CA ILE A 137 1.30 8.18 -1.83
C ILE A 137 1.58 9.43 -2.65
N VAL A 138 1.67 10.60 -2.01
CA VAL A 138 2.05 11.86 -2.67
C VAL A 138 3.45 11.77 -3.26
N ARG A 139 4.41 11.23 -2.49
CA ARG A 139 5.78 10.96 -2.96
C ARG A 139 5.78 10.06 -4.20
N ALA A 140 5.06 8.94 -4.16
CA ALA A 140 4.97 8.00 -5.25
C ALA A 140 4.28 8.58 -6.51
N LEU A 141 3.28 9.45 -6.34
CA LEU A 141 2.72 10.24 -7.45
C LEU A 141 3.79 11.10 -8.12
N GLY A 142 4.60 11.83 -7.35
CA GLY A 142 5.72 12.61 -7.88
C GLY A 142 6.71 11.75 -8.67
N ILE A 143 7.13 10.61 -8.12
CA ILE A 143 8.05 9.67 -8.79
C ILE A 143 7.47 9.20 -10.13
N LEU A 144 6.23 8.70 -10.12
CA LEU A 144 5.60 8.15 -11.31
C LEU A 144 5.38 9.21 -12.40
N LYS A 145 4.96 10.43 -12.03
CA LYS A 145 4.75 11.51 -13.01
C LYS A 145 6.07 12.02 -13.59
N GLY A 146 7.13 12.07 -12.79
CA GLY A 146 8.48 12.35 -13.27
C GLY A 146 8.96 11.29 -14.27
N ALA A 147 8.78 10.01 -13.93
CA ALA A 147 9.14 8.89 -14.80
C ALA A 147 8.34 8.92 -16.12
N ALA A 148 7.03 9.16 -16.04
CA ALA A 148 6.16 9.27 -17.21
C ALA A 148 6.57 10.43 -18.12
N ALA A 149 7.01 11.56 -17.58
CA ALA A 149 7.55 12.65 -18.40
C ALA A 149 8.85 12.24 -19.11
N THR A 150 9.77 11.55 -18.43
CA THR A 150 11.00 11.00 -19.06
C THR A 150 10.65 10.11 -20.25
N VAL A 151 9.75 9.15 -20.04
CA VAL A 151 9.39 8.15 -21.05
C VAL A 151 8.62 8.81 -22.20
N ASN A 152 7.65 9.68 -21.91
CA ASN A 152 6.87 10.37 -22.94
C ASN A 152 7.70 11.30 -23.83
N MET A 153 8.83 11.83 -23.37
CA MET A 153 9.76 12.58 -24.24
C MET A 153 10.31 11.70 -25.38
N ARG A 154 10.44 10.38 -25.17
CA ARG A 154 10.79 9.41 -26.23
C ARG A 154 9.66 9.26 -27.27
N TYR A 155 8.42 9.58 -26.87
CA TYR A 155 7.21 9.46 -27.68
C TYR A 155 6.59 10.83 -28.04
N GLY A 156 7.44 11.84 -28.20
CA GLY A 156 7.06 13.13 -28.78
C GLY A 156 6.44 14.14 -27.82
N LEU A 157 6.57 13.95 -26.49
CA LEU A 157 6.40 15.07 -25.56
C LEU A 157 7.54 16.07 -25.76
N ASP A 158 7.21 17.36 -25.90
CA ASP A 158 8.21 18.42 -26.05
C ASP A 158 9.24 18.38 -24.89
N PRO A 159 10.54 18.37 -25.18
CA PRO A 159 11.56 18.24 -24.13
C PRO A 159 11.58 19.39 -23.12
N THR A 160 11.16 20.59 -23.49
CA THR A 160 11.10 21.74 -22.57
C THR A 160 9.97 21.54 -21.57
N ILE A 161 8.77 21.15 -22.05
CA ILE A 161 7.64 20.77 -21.21
C ILE A 161 8.00 19.57 -20.33
N GLY A 162 8.59 18.52 -20.90
CA GLY A 162 8.98 17.31 -20.19
C GLY A 162 9.94 17.58 -19.02
N LYS A 163 10.97 18.41 -19.24
CA LYS A 163 11.92 18.81 -18.18
C LYS A 163 11.26 19.64 -17.07
N ALA A 164 10.35 20.55 -17.41
CA ALA A 164 9.62 21.33 -16.40
C ALA A 164 8.70 20.43 -15.55
N ILE A 165 8.04 19.45 -16.18
CA ILE A 165 7.25 18.43 -15.48
C ILE A 165 8.14 17.59 -14.56
N GLN A 166 9.30 17.13 -15.02
CA GLN A 166 10.24 16.37 -14.19
C GLN A 166 10.69 17.17 -12.96
N GLN A 167 11.02 18.45 -13.12
CA GLN A 167 11.40 19.31 -12.00
C GLN A 167 10.26 19.49 -10.99
N ALA A 168 9.05 19.81 -11.45
CA ALA A 168 7.89 19.94 -10.58
C ALA A 168 7.52 18.62 -9.88
N ALA A 169 7.57 17.50 -10.60
CA ALA A 169 7.30 16.17 -10.06
C ALA A 169 8.35 15.74 -9.03
N ALA A 170 9.61 16.14 -9.18
CA ALA A 170 10.65 15.95 -8.17
C ALA A 170 10.34 16.73 -6.88
N GLU A 171 9.82 17.96 -6.96
CA GLU A 171 9.38 18.70 -5.76
C GLU A 171 8.21 18.02 -5.04
N VAL A 172 7.29 17.41 -5.79
CA VAL A 172 6.22 16.55 -5.22
C VAL A 172 6.81 15.29 -4.58
N ALA A 173 7.73 14.61 -5.27
CA ALA A 173 8.41 13.43 -4.76
C ALA A 173 9.21 13.72 -3.47
N ASP A 174 9.80 14.91 -3.36
CA ASP A 174 10.50 15.40 -2.17
C ASP A 174 9.55 15.86 -1.04
N LEU A 175 8.23 15.81 -1.26
CA LEU A 175 7.18 16.31 -0.35
C LEU A 175 7.24 17.82 -0.06
N LYS A 176 7.95 18.61 -0.87
CA LYS A 176 8.01 20.08 -0.75
C LYS A 176 6.65 20.74 -1.01
N LEU A 177 5.79 20.05 -1.76
CA LEU A 177 4.47 20.53 -2.16
C LEU A 177 3.31 19.82 -1.44
N LEU A 178 3.55 19.19 -0.28
CA LEU A 178 2.54 18.40 0.44
C LEU A 178 1.27 19.20 0.77
N ASP A 179 1.41 20.50 1.07
CA ASP A 179 0.28 21.41 1.37
C ASP A 179 -0.63 21.71 0.16
N HIS A 180 -0.31 21.16 -1.01
CA HIS A 180 -1.10 21.24 -2.23
C HIS A 180 -1.88 19.95 -2.54
N PHE A 181 -1.90 19.00 -1.61
CA PHE A 181 -2.64 17.74 -1.71
C PHE A 181 -3.71 17.65 -0.60
N PRO A 182 -4.84 18.38 -0.73
CA PRO A 182 -5.81 18.50 0.35
C PRO A 182 -6.81 17.33 0.43
N LEU A 183 -6.81 16.44 -0.58
CA LEU A 183 -7.82 15.41 -0.74
C LEU A 183 -7.68 14.26 0.26
N VAL A 184 -8.83 13.67 0.59
CA VAL A 184 -8.95 12.57 1.55
C VAL A 184 -8.87 11.21 0.88
N VAL A 185 -8.56 10.19 1.69
CA VAL A 185 -8.62 8.77 1.32
C VAL A 185 -10.04 8.40 0.82
N TRP A 186 -11.07 8.97 1.45
CA TRP A 186 -12.48 8.73 1.15
C TRP A 186 -12.98 9.49 -0.09
N GLN A 187 -12.41 9.16 -1.25
CA GLN A 187 -12.74 9.73 -2.56
C GLN A 187 -13.25 8.63 -3.52
N THR A 188 -13.15 8.80 -4.84
CA THR A 188 -13.45 7.69 -5.76
C THR A 188 -12.52 6.50 -5.53
N GLY A 189 -13.05 5.28 -5.65
CA GLY A 189 -12.28 4.05 -5.43
C GLY A 189 -11.10 3.85 -6.39
N SER A 190 -11.13 4.47 -7.57
CA SER A 190 -10.03 4.44 -8.54
C SER A 190 -8.91 5.44 -8.25
N GLY A 191 -9.03 6.27 -7.21
CA GLY A 191 -8.05 7.31 -6.88
C GLY A 191 -7.94 8.43 -7.93
N THR A 192 -8.92 8.56 -8.84
CA THR A 192 -8.90 9.53 -9.94
C THR A 192 -8.70 10.97 -9.45
N GLN A 193 -9.33 11.38 -8.34
CA GLN A 193 -9.17 12.76 -7.90
C GLN A 193 -7.76 13.03 -7.36
N SER A 194 -7.12 12.08 -6.66
CA SER A 194 -5.71 12.22 -6.27
C SER A 194 -4.74 12.16 -7.45
N ASN A 195 -5.02 11.36 -8.48
CA ASN A 195 -4.27 11.40 -9.74
C ASN A 195 -4.38 12.80 -10.39
N MET A 196 -5.59 13.35 -10.46
CA MET A 196 -5.83 14.68 -11.03
C MET A 196 -5.24 15.79 -10.17
N ASN A 197 -5.24 15.65 -8.85
CA ASN A 197 -4.56 16.56 -7.95
C ASN A 197 -3.05 16.61 -8.23
N ALA A 198 -2.39 15.47 -8.40
CA ALA A 198 -0.99 15.45 -8.83
C ALA A 198 -0.80 16.10 -10.21
N ASN A 199 -1.66 15.77 -11.17
CA ASN A 199 -1.59 16.34 -12.52
C ASN A 199 -1.71 17.87 -12.50
N GLU A 200 -2.67 18.41 -11.76
CA GLU A 200 -2.91 19.86 -11.65
C GLU A 200 -1.77 20.57 -10.93
N VAL A 201 -1.32 20.04 -9.78
CA VAL A 201 -0.20 20.61 -9.01
C VAL A 201 1.08 20.65 -9.84
N ILE A 202 1.44 19.52 -10.47
CA ILE A 202 2.65 19.43 -11.30
C ILE A 202 2.53 20.32 -12.53
N SER A 203 1.36 20.38 -13.17
CA SER A 203 1.11 21.25 -14.32
C SER A 203 1.31 22.71 -13.95
N ASN A 204 0.67 23.18 -12.87
CA ASN A 204 0.74 24.57 -12.45
C ASN A 204 2.14 24.96 -11.97
N ARG A 205 2.84 24.08 -11.25
CA ARG A 205 4.23 24.31 -10.87
C ARG A 205 5.16 24.34 -12.09
N ALA A 206 4.97 23.46 -13.07
CA ALA A 206 5.74 23.47 -14.31
C ALA A 206 5.47 24.74 -15.16
N ILE A 207 4.23 25.23 -15.19
CA ILE A 207 3.90 26.52 -15.82
C ILE A 207 4.67 27.66 -15.17
N GLU A 208 4.70 27.71 -13.84
CA GLU A 208 5.43 28.74 -13.10
C GLU A 208 6.95 28.67 -13.34
N ILE A 209 7.53 27.46 -13.36
CA ILE A 209 8.94 27.24 -13.73
C ILE A 209 9.26 27.82 -15.12
N LEU A 210 8.31 27.72 -16.05
CA LEU A 210 8.43 28.26 -17.41
C LEU A 210 8.03 29.74 -17.53
N GLY A 211 7.73 30.42 -16.41
CA GLY A 211 7.33 31.83 -16.40
C GLY A 211 5.91 32.09 -16.93
N GLY A 212 5.08 31.05 -17.03
CA GLY A 212 3.70 31.18 -17.48
C GLY A 212 2.72 31.54 -16.37
N GLN A 213 1.45 31.69 -16.73
CA GLN A 213 0.38 32.02 -15.78
C GLN A 213 -0.30 30.75 -15.25
N MET A 214 -0.21 30.52 -13.94
CA MET A 214 -0.90 29.42 -13.25
C MET A 214 -2.40 29.39 -13.62
N GLY A 215 -2.96 28.19 -13.76
CA GLY A 215 -4.35 27.93 -14.13
C GLY A 215 -4.73 28.13 -15.60
N SER A 216 -3.82 28.69 -16.40
CA SER A 216 -4.03 28.80 -17.85
C SER A 216 -3.98 27.45 -18.59
N LYS A 217 -3.42 26.41 -17.95
CA LYS A 217 -3.09 25.10 -18.54
C LYS A 217 -2.17 25.22 -19.76
N LYS A 218 -1.38 26.31 -19.83
CA LYS A 218 -0.42 26.61 -20.90
C LYS A 218 0.91 27.09 -20.28
N PRO A 219 2.06 26.62 -20.80
CA PRO A 219 2.21 25.65 -21.89
C PRO A 219 1.98 24.18 -21.44
N VAL A 220 1.90 23.91 -20.14
CA VAL A 220 1.73 22.56 -19.59
C VAL A 220 0.26 22.31 -19.26
N HIS A 221 -0.28 21.19 -19.73
CA HIS A 221 -1.69 20.84 -19.56
C HIS A 221 -1.78 19.59 -18.67
N PRO A 222 -2.64 19.57 -17.63
CA PRO A 222 -2.65 18.49 -16.66
C PRO A 222 -3.00 17.13 -17.28
N ASN A 223 -3.91 17.09 -18.25
CA ASN A 223 -4.27 15.85 -18.94
C ASN A 223 -3.29 15.52 -20.09
N ASP A 224 -3.25 16.38 -21.11
CA ASP A 224 -2.54 16.14 -22.37
C ASP A 224 -1.00 16.06 -22.25
N HIS A 225 -0.42 16.62 -21.19
CA HIS A 225 1.02 16.59 -20.94
C HIS A 225 1.37 15.76 -19.70
N VAL A 226 0.84 16.11 -18.52
CA VAL A 226 1.22 15.44 -17.25
C VAL A 226 0.61 14.03 -17.13
N ASN A 227 -0.61 13.83 -17.64
CA ASN A 227 -1.31 12.53 -17.65
C ASN A 227 -1.19 11.79 -18.99
N ARG A 228 -0.29 12.21 -19.88
CA ARG A 228 -0.12 11.63 -21.21
C ARG A 228 0.20 10.14 -21.12
N SER A 229 -0.44 9.33 -21.96
CA SER A 229 -0.25 7.87 -22.05
C SER A 229 -0.68 7.08 -20.81
N ALA A 230 -1.50 7.69 -19.93
CA ALA A 230 -1.90 7.13 -18.65
C ALA A 230 -3.42 7.24 -18.40
N SER A 231 -3.92 6.42 -17.48
CA SER A 231 -5.25 6.50 -16.89
C SER A 231 -5.13 6.59 -15.37
N SER A 232 -6.11 7.13 -14.66
CA SER A 232 -6.12 6.95 -13.19
C SER A 232 -6.11 5.48 -12.80
N ASN A 233 -6.71 4.62 -13.62
CA ASN A 233 -6.92 3.21 -13.32
C ASN A 233 -5.61 2.43 -13.30
N ASP A 234 -4.62 2.78 -14.13
CA ASP A 234 -3.29 2.17 -14.07
C ASP A 234 -2.26 3.01 -13.29
N THR A 235 -2.50 4.32 -13.15
CA THR A 235 -1.64 5.20 -12.34
C THR A 235 -1.78 4.91 -10.85
N PHE A 236 -3.00 4.87 -10.31
CA PHE A 236 -3.16 4.78 -8.85
C PHE A 236 -2.69 3.43 -8.27
N PRO A 237 -2.96 2.27 -8.88
CA PRO A 237 -2.37 1.00 -8.45
C PRO A 237 -0.84 1.01 -8.52
N THR A 238 -0.26 1.60 -9.57
CA THR A 238 1.20 1.77 -9.68
C THR A 238 1.77 2.60 -8.53
N VAL A 239 1.10 3.71 -8.18
CA VAL A 239 1.48 4.55 -7.03
C VAL A 239 1.39 3.79 -5.71
N MET A 240 0.32 3.01 -5.50
CA MET A 240 0.16 2.19 -4.28
C MET A 240 1.32 1.21 -4.11
N HIS A 241 1.73 0.56 -5.20
CA HIS A 241 2.83 -0.40 -5.21
C HIS A 241 4.19 0.27 -4.97
N ILE A 242 4.47 1.40 -5.63
CA ILE A 242 5.70 2.18 -5.40
C ILE A 242 5.79 2.62 -3.93
N ALA A 243 4.70 3.20 -3.39
CA ALA A 243 4.67 3.63 -1.99
C ALA A 243 4.90 2.46 -1.03
N ALA A 244 4.19 1.33 -1.21
CA ALA A 244 4.34 0.17 -0.35
C ALA A 244 5.79 -0.37 -0.33
N VAL A 245 6.42 -0.50 -1.49
CA VAL A 245 7.81 -0.98 -1.58
C VAL A 245 8.78 -0.01 -0.93
N LEU A 246 8.64 1.30 -1.15
CA LEU A 246 9.51 2.30 -0.54
C LEU A 246 9.40 2.31 0.98
N GLU A 247 8.20 2.22 1.54
CA GLU A 247 8.00 2.18 3.00
C GLU A 247 8.51 0.87 3.62
N ILE A 248 8.27 -0.27 2.95
CA ILE A 248 8.72 -1.57 3.44
C ILE A 248 10.25 -1.66 3.45
N GLU A 249 10.91 -1.32 2.33
CA GLU A 249 12.37 -1.43 2.23
C GLU A 249 13.10 -0.28 2.93
N GLY A 250 12.53 0.92 2.94
CA GLY A 250 13.15 2.14 3.47
C GLY A 250 12.97 2.34 4.98
N GLU A 251 11.88 1.83 5.57
CA GLU A 251 11.58 2.07 7.00
C GLU A 251 11.36 0.77 7.78
N LEU A 252 10.45 -0.09 7.32
CA LEU A 252 10.03 -1.28 8.09
C LEU A 252 11.16 -2.31 8.24
N LEU A 253 11.74 -2.77 7.12
CA LEU A 253 12.80 -3.79 7.15
C LEU A 253 14.04 -3.33 7.93
N PRO A 254 14.55 -2.09 7.76
CA PRO A 254 15.62 -1.56 8.61
C PRO A 254 15.27 -1.58 10.10
N SER A 255 14.04 -1.17 10.46
CA SER A 255 13.57 -1.16 11.85
C SER A 255 13.51 -2.56 12.46
N LEU A 256 13.00 -3.54 11.70
CA LEU A 256 12.97 -4.94 12.13
C LEU A 256 14.37 -5.53 12.32
N ARG A 257 15.30 -5.24 11.39
CA ARG A 257 16.69 -5.69 11.49
C ARG A 257 17.40 -5.06 12.70
N SER A 258 17.13 -3.79 13.00
CA SER A 258 17.63 -3.10 14.19
C SER A 258 17.12 -3.76 15.47
N LEU A 259 15.81 -4.00 15.58
CA LEU A 259 15.22 -4.70 16.73
C LEU A 259 15.79 -6.11 16.88
N ARG A 260 15.92 -6.85 15.78
CA ARG A 260 16.50 -8.19 15.75
C ARG A 260 17.94 -8.18 16.28
N ALA A 261 18.77 -7.24 15.84
CA ALA A 261 20.13 -7.09 16.32
C ALA A 261 20.19 -6.75 17.82
N ALA A 262 19.30 -5.89 18.30
CA ALA A 262 19.20 -5.56 19.72
C ALA A 262 18.81 -6.77 20.58
N LEU A 263 17.85 -7.59 20.13
CA LEU A 263 17.48 -8.83 20.82
C LEU A 263 18.59 -9.86 20.78
N GLN A 264 19.31 -10.00 19.66
CA GLN A 264 20.49 -10.88 19.58
C GLN A 264 21.56 -10.49 20.59
N LYS A 265 21.87 -9.19 20.71
CA LYS A 265 22.81 -8.72 21.73
C LYS A 265 22.38 -9.10 23.15
N LYS A 266 21.07 -9.13 23.42
CA LYS A 266 20.53 -9.59 24.71
C LYS A 266 20.65 -11.10 24.89
N VAL A 267 20.43 -11.89 23.84
CA VAL A 267 20.72 -13.34 23.86
C VAL A 267 22.17 -13.57 24.28
N ASP A 268 23.13 -12.91 23.61
CA ASP A 268 24.56 -13.07 23.88
C ASP A 268 24.92 -12.63 25.31
N GLU A 269 24.35 -11.52 25.79
CA GLU A 269 24.55 -11.02 27.17
C GLU A 269 24.01 -12.01 28.22
N PHE A 270 22.83 -12.57 28.01
CA PHE A 270 22.20 -13.51 28.94
C PHE A 270 22.90 -14.87 28.94
N GLU A 271 23.41 -15.30 27.80
CA GLU A 271 24.19 -16.54 27.66
C GLU A 271 25.52 -16.41 28.40
N ALA A 272 26.25 -15.30 28.19
CA ALA A 272 27.51 -15.03 28.89
C ALA A 272 27.36 -14.98 30.42
N LYS A 273 26.19 -14.56 30.91
CA LYS A 273 25.86 -14.54 32.34
C LYS A 273 25.33 -15.89 32.86
N GLY A 274 25.03 -16.85 31.99
CA GLY A 274 24.47 -18.14 32.37
C GLY A 274 23.16 -18.04 33.16
N ILE A 275 22.30 -17.08 32.83
CA ILE A 275 21.07 -16.82 33.60
C ILE A 275 20.07 -17.95 33.36
N ILE A 276 19.99 -18.89 34.31
CA ILE A 276 18.97 -19.94 34.34
C ILE A 276 17.72 -19.38 35.03
N LYS A 277 16.56 -19.58 34.41
CA LYS A 277 15.25 -19.20 34.96
C LYS A 277 14.30 -20.39 34.95
N ILE A 278 13.21 -20.29 35.71
CA ILE A 278 12.10 -21.24 35.64
C ILE A 278 11.32 -21.01 34.33
N GLY A 279 11.05 -22.09 33.60
CA GLY A 279 10.13 -22.04 32.46
C GLY A 279 8.68 -21.87 32.92
N ARG A 280 7.82 -21.38 32.03
CA ARG A 280 6.37 -21.38 32.26
C ARG A 280 5.61 -21.92 31.06
N THR A 281 4.81 -22.96 31.29
CA THR A 281 3.80 -23.44 30.34
C THR A 281 2.43 -23.31 31.01
N HIS A 282 1.44 -22.80 30.28
CA HIS A 282 0.14 -22.44 30.88
C HIS A 282 0.26 -21.46 32.07
N LEU A 283 1.29 -20.60 32.09
CA LEU A 283 1.67 -19.70 33.20
C LEU A 283 2.05 -20.39 34.53
N GLN A 284 2.11 -21.71 34.56
CA GLN A 284 2.56 -22.49 35.71
C GLN A 284 4.07 -22.77 35.61
N ASP A 285 4.72 -22.96 36.76
CA ASP A 285 6.14 -23.30 36.81
C ASP A 285 6.43 -24.62 36.07
N ALA A 286 7.52 -24.63 35.31
CA ALA A 286 7.96 -25.76 34.49
C ALA A 286 9.48 -26.02 34.66
N THR A 287 10.05 -26.88 33.82
CA THR A 287 11.50 -27.14 33.83
C THR A 287 12.32 -25.89 33.48
N PRO A 288 13.58 -25.77 33.98
CA PRO A 288 14.42 -24.62 33.69
C PRO A 288 14.83 -24.48 32.21
N LEU A 289 15.14 -23.24 31.83
CA LEU A 289 15.81 -22.85 30.59
C LEU A 289 16.67 -21.60 30.86
N THR A 290 17.61 -21.29 29.97
CA THR A 290 18.32 -19.99 30.07
C THR A 290 17.45 -18.86 29.55
N LEU A 291 17.63 -17.65 30.09
CA LEU A 291 16.98 -16.46 29.55
C LEU A 291 17.42 -16.18 28.10
N ALA A 292 18.63 -16.59 27.73
CA ALA A 292 19.11 -16.55 26.35
C ALA A 292 18.30 -17.48 25.43
N GLN A 293 17.98 -18.71 25.87
CA GLN A 293 17.12 -19.63 25.10
C GLN A 293 15.75 -19.02 24.84
N GLU A 294 15.13 -18.40 25.84
CA GLU A 294 13.84 -17.71 25.68
C GLU A 294 13.92 -16.57 24.65
N PHE A 295 14.92 -15.70 24.76
CA PHE A 295 15.10 -14.57 23.83
C PHE A 295 15.51 -15.02 22.42
N SER A 296 16.19 -16.16 22.28
CA SER A 296 16.53 -16.71 20.95
C SER A 296 15.28 -17.11 20.16
N GLY A 297 14.20 -17.50 20.84
CA GLY A 297 12.88 -17.67 20.22
C GLY A 297 12.34 -16.38 19.61
N TYR A 298 12.50 -15.24 20.29
CA TYR A 298 12.05 -13.93 19.79
C TYR A 298 12.88 -13.48 18.58
N VAL A 299 14.20 -13.70 18.60
CA VAL A 299 15.08 -13.45 17.46
C VAL A 299 14.63 -14.28 16.24
N ALA A 300 14.36 -15.57 16.44
CA ALA A 300 13.87 -16.44 15.36
C ALA A 300 12.51 -15.96 14.81
N GLN A 301 11.59 -15.49 15.66
CA GLN A 301 10.33 -14.91 15.21
C GLN A 301 10.55 -13.68 14.31
N LEU A 302 11.52 -12.82 14.62
CA LEU A 302 11.87 -11.67 13.79
C LEU A 302 12.55 -12.09 12.48
N ASP A 303 13.47 -13.07 12.51
CA ASP A 303 14.11 -13.59 11.30
C ASP A 303 13.06 -14.16 10.32
N PHE A 304 12.09 -14.94 10.81
CA PHE A 304 10.98 -15.41 9.98
C PHE A 304 10.01 -14.30 9.58
N GLY A 305 9.78 -13.31 10.43
CA GLY A 305 8.95 -12.14 10.12
C GLY A 305 9.50 -11.33 8.96
N ILE A 306 10.80 -11.01 9.01
CA ILE A 306 11.54 -10.33 7.94
C ILE A 306 11.43 -11.13 6.63
N LYS A 307 11.73 -12.44 6.67
CA LYS A 307 11.64 -13.30 5.49
C LYS A 307 10.24 -13.31 4.85
N ARG A 308 9.17 -13.30 5.66
CA ARG A 308 7.78 -13.28 5.16
C ARG A 308 7.42 -11.94 4.51
N VAL A 309 7.86 -10.83 5.10
CA VAL A 309 7.67 -9.50 4.51
C VAL A 309 8.44 -9.38 3.20
N GLU A 310 9.71 -9.83 3.17
CA GLU A 310 10.53 -9.84 1.95
C GLU A 310 9.92 -10.70 0.84
N ALA A 311 9.26 -11.82 1.19
CA ALA A 311 8.58 -12.68 0.22
C ALA A 311 7.38 -12.05 -0.49
N ALA A 312 6.81 -10.95 0.04
CA ALA A 312 5.73 -10.21 -0.61
C ALA A 312 6.24 -9.15 -1.60
N LEU A 313 7.51 -8.74 -1.50
CA LEU A 313 8.10 -7.69 -2.34
C LEU A 313 8.11 -8.00 -3.85
N PRO A 314 8.36 -9.25 -4.32
CA PRO A 314 8.38 -9.53 -5.75
C PRO A 314 7.09 -9.12 -6.48
N ASP A 315 5.93 -9.43 -5.90
CA ASP A 315 4.64 -9.09 -6.52
C ASP A 315 4.32 -7.60 -6.38
N LEU A 316 4.69 -6.98 -5.25
CA LEU A 316 4.56 -5.53 -5.07
C LEU A 316 5.42 -4.72 -6.07
N LYS A 317 6.52 -5.30 -6.55
CA LYS A 317 7.40 -4.66 -7.55
C LYS A 317 6.85 -4.74 -8.99
N LEU A 318 5.71 -5.39 -9.20
CA LEU A 318 5.02 -5.43 -10.49
C LEU A 318 4.05 -4.24 -10.61
N LEU A 319 4.26 -3.40 -11.63
CA LEU A 319 3.54 -2.15 -11.82
C LEU A 319 2.44 -2.26 -12.89
N ALA A 320 1.28 -1.66 -12.61
CA ALA A 320 0.12 -1.68 -13.50
C ALA A 320 0.25 -0.70 -14.69
N GLN A 321 1.15 0.29 -14.63
CA GLN A 321 1.26 1.35 -15.64
C GLN A 321 1.41 0.77 -17.06
N GLY A 322 0.67 1.36 -17.99
CA GLY A 322 0.55 0.88 -19.38
C GLY A 322 -0.68 0.00 -19.59
N GLY A 323 -1.39 -0.40 -18.52
CA GLY A 323 -2.71 -1.04 -18.63
C GLY A 323 -3.81 -0.08 -19.08
N THR A 324 -3.64 1.23 -18.87
CA THR A 324 -4.59 2.31 -19.16
C THR A 324 -5.97 2.09 -18.51
N ALA A 325 -7.07 2.27 -19.23
CA ALA A 325 -8.42 2.28 -18.66
C ALA A 325 -8.88 0.91 -18.15
N VAL A 326 -8.60 -0.16 -18.91
CA VAL A 326 -9.19 -1.49 -18.70
C VAL A 326 -8.19 -2.65 -18.86
N GLY A 327 -6.90 -2.36 -19.00
CA GLY A 327 -5.83 -3.37 -19.10
C GLY A 327 -5.33 -3.66 -20.51
N THR A 328 -5.98 -3.13 -21.55
CA THR A 328 -5.62 -3.38 -22.96
C THR A 328 -4.42 -2.59 -23.46
N GLY A 329 -4.05 -1.50 -22.76
CA GLY A 329 -3.01 -0.58 -23.24
C GLY A 329 -3.47 0.35 -24.38
N ILE A 330 -4.78 0.61 -24.52
CA ILE A 330 -5.27 1.59 -25.49
C ILE A 330 -4.82 3.01 -25.11
N ASN A 331 -4.48 3.84 -26.10
CA ASN A 331 -3.97 5.21 -25.91
C ASN A 331 -2.63 5.31 -25.17
N THR A 332 -1.81 4.26 -25.21
CA THR A 332 -0.40 4.32 -24.84
C THR A 332 0.49 3.77 -25.97
N PHE A 333 1.80 3.79 -25.79
CA PHE A 333 2.78 3.34 -26.79
C PHE A 333 3.32 1.94 -26.45
N GLU A 334 3.67 1.17 -27.48
CA GLU A 334 4.44 -0.06 -27.30
C GLU A 334 5.80 0.27 -26.65
N GLY A 335 6.18 -0.49 -25.62
CA GLY A 335 7.37 -0.23 -24.81
C GLY A 335 7.19 0.81 -23.69
N PHE A 336 6.04 1.49 -23.61
CA PHE A 336 5.80 2.50 -22.57
C PHE A 336 5.79 1.89 -21.16
N ALA A 337 5.14 0.74 -21.00
CA ALA A 337 5.01 0.08 -19.70
C ALA A 337 6.37 -0.35 -19.13
N GLU A 338 7.22 -0.92 -19.99
CA GLU A 338 8.59 -1.32 -19.69
C GLU A 338 9.45 -0.10 -19.37
N GLY A 339 9.34 0.97 -20.18
CA GLY A 339 10.06 2.22 -19.96
C GLY A 339 9.70 2.89 -18.64
N ILE A 340 8.44 2.84 -18.21
CA ILE A 340 8.03 3.33 -16.89
C ILE A 340 8.70 2.53 -15.78
N ALA A 341 8.63 1.20 -15.84
CA ALA A 341 9.21 0.35 -14.80
C ALA A 341 10.73 0.57 -14.70
N GLU A 342 11.43 0.66 -15.84
CA GLU A 342 12.85 0.99 -15.91
C GLU A 342 13.16 2.35 -15.26
N GLU A 343 12.41 3.38 -15.61
CA GLU A 343 12.65 4.74 -15.13
C GLU A 343 12.31 4.92 -13.64
N VAL A 344 11.21 4.33 -13.17
CA VAL A 344 10.88 4.27 -11.73
C VAL A 344 11.98 3.54 -10.98
N SER A 345 12.52 2.45 -11.55
CA SER A 345 13.64 1.73 -10.93
C SER A 345 14.89 2.60 -10.80
N ARG A 346 15.22 3.34 -11.88
CA ARG A 346 16.35 4.27 -11.88
C ARG A 346 16.18 5.39 -10.86
N MET A 347 14.98 5.96 -10.75
CA MET A 347 14.69 7.06 -9.83
C MET A 347 14.71 6.65 -8.36
N THR A 348 14.28 5.41 -8.06
CA THR A 348 14.17 4.91 -6.67
C THR A 348 15.39 4.13 -6.22
N GLY A 349 16.19 3.60 -7.14
CA GLY A 349 17.27 2.65 -6.84
C GLY A 349 16.78 1.24 -6.51
N ILE A 350 15.48 0.95 -6.68
CA ILE A 350 14.85 -0.34 -6.41
C ILE A 350 14.34 -0.92 -7.74
N GLU A 351 14.59 -2.20 -8.00
CA GLU A 351 14.11 -2.84 -9.23
C GLU A 351 12.58 -3.01 -9.19
N PHE A 352 11.90 -2.37 -10.14
CA PHE A 352 10.49 -2.54 -10.47
C PHE A 352 10.35 -3.14 -11.88
N LYS A 353 9.24 -3.85 -12.12
CA LYS A 353 8.93 -4.46 -13.41
C LYS A 353 7.51 -4.13 -13.83
N THR A 354 7.25 -4.18 -15.12
CA THR A 354 5.89 -4.11 -15.65
C THR A 354 5.14 -5.40 -15.30
N ALA A 355 3.88 -5.30 -14.85
CA ALA A 355 3.09 -6.49 -14.55
C ALA A 355 2.82 -7.30 -15.82
N PRO A 356 3.02 -8.63 -15.83
CA PRO A 356 2.87 -9.45 -17.04
C PRO A 356 1.41 -9.51 -17.53
N ASN A 357 0.45 -9.37 -16.62
CA ASN A 357 -0.97 -9.31 -16.96
C ASN A 357 -1.58 -8.02 -16.38
N LYS A 358 -1.95 -7.08 -17.25
CA LYS A 358 -2.54 -5.80 -16.84
C LYS A 358 -3.99 -5.91 -16.38
N PHE A 359 -4.71 -6.97 -16.75
CA PHE A 359 -6.08 -7.16 -16.27
C PHE A 359 -6.09 -7.55 -14.79
N GLU A 360 -5.19 -8.45 -14.38
CA GLU A 360 -5.01 -8.83 -12.97
C GLU A 360 -4.59 -7.60 -12.13
N ALA A 361 -3.57 -6.88 -12.58
CA ALA A 361 -3.04 -5.71 -11.87
C ALA A 361 -4.02 -4.53 -11.71
N LEU A 362 -5.13 -4.53 -12.47
CA LEU A 362 -6.17 -3.52 -12.40
C LEU A 362 -7.45 -4.02 -11.71
N ALA A 363 -7.83 -5.27 -11.92
CA ALA A 363 -9.07 -5.83 -11.40
C ALA A 363 -8.95 -6.31 -9.95
N ALA A 364 -7.73 -6.58 -9.49
CA ALA A 364 -7.44 -7.04 -8.14
C ALA A 364 -6.20 -6.34 -7.55
N HIS A 365 -6.08 -6.44 -6.23
CA HIS A 365 -4.94 -5.94 -5.47
C HIS A 365 -4.38 -7.05 -4.57
N ASP A 366 -4.25 -8.26 -5.13
CA ASP A 366 -3.89 -9.47 -4.39
C ASP A 366 -2.47 -9.41 -3.82
N ALA A 367 -1.54 -8.75 -4.52
CA ALA A 367 -0.19 -8.46 -4.02
C ALA A 367 -0.23 -7.66 -2.70
N LEU A 368 -1.09 -6.64 -2.62
CA LEU A 368 -1.28 -5.83 -1.40
C LEU A 368 -1.97 -6.63 -0.29
N VAL A 369 -2.92 -7.50 -0.63
CA VAL A 369 -3.56 -8.41 0.35
C VAL A 369 -2.53 -9.38 0.93
N HIS A 370 -1.68 -9.98 0.08
CA HIS A 370 -0.62 -10.88 0.52
C HIS A 370 0.39 -10.16 1.43
N ALA A 371 0.84 -8.96 1.06
CA ALA A 371 1.70 -8.13 1.88
C ALA A 371 1.06 -7.81 3.24
N SER A 372 -0.22 -7.43 3.26
CA SER A 372 -0.97 -7.20 4.49
C SER A 372 -1.05 -8.46 5.37
N GLY A 373 -1.17 -9.65 4.78
CA GLY A 373 -1.13 -10.92 5.51
C GLY A 373 0.22 -11.21 6.17
N ALA A 374 1.33 -10.88 5.49
CA ALA A 374 2.67 -10.95 6.06
C ALA A 374 2.83 -9.98 7.24
N LEU A 375 2.36 -8.74 7.09
CA LEU A 375 2.35 -7.73 8.16
C LEU A 375 1.51 -8.17 9.36
N ASN A 376 0.34 -8.77 9.12
CA ASN A 376 -0.51 -9.30 10.20
C ASN A 376 0.19 -10.42 10.98
N THR A 377 0.89 -11.32 10.28
CA THR A 377 1.67 -12.40 10.92
C THR A 377 2.83 -11.83 11.76
N LEU A 378 3.50 -10.81 11.24
CA LEU A 378 4.53 -10.08 11.96
C LEU A 378 3.97 -9.40 13.22
N ALA A 379 2.82 -8.73 13.12
CA ALA A 379 2.16 -8.08 14.25
C ALA A 379 1.82 -9.07 15.38
N ALA A 380 1.33 -10.27 15.06
CA ALA A 380 1.10 -11.32 16.04
C ALA A 380 2.40 -11.75 16.75
N SER A 381 3.50 -11.85 15.99
CA SER A 381 4.82 -12.19 16.53
C SER A 381 5.34 -11.10 17.47
N LEU A 382 5.29 -9.84 17.06
CA LEU A 382 5.68 -8.69 17.88
C LEU A 382 4.81 -8.55 19.12
N THR A 383 3.51 -8.83 19.02
CA THR A 383 2.61 -8.87 20.16
C THR A 383 3.08 -9.90 21.18
N LYS A 384 3.39 -11.13 20.76
CA LYS A 384 3.91 -12.15 21.67
C LYS A 384 5.19 -11.71 22.39
N VAL A 385 6.17 -11.17 21.66
CA VAL A 385 7.44 -10.69 22.23
C VAL A 385 7.20 -9.56 23.23
N ALA A 386 6.40 -8.55 22.85
CA ALA A 386 6.11 -7.41 23.71
C ALA A 386 5.35 -7.82 24.98
N GLN A 387 4.41 -8.76 24.86
CA GLN A 387 3.66 -9.29 26.00
C GLN A 387 4.56 -10.03 26.97
N ASP A 388 5.44 -10.91 26.48
CA ASP A 388 6.38 -11.61 27.36
C ASP A 388 7.28 -10.63 28.11
N VAL A 389 7.90 -9.68 27.42
CA VAL A 389 8.76 -8.67 28.05
C VAL A 389 7.99 -7.88 29.11
N ARG A 390 6.72 -7.52 28.83
CA ARG A 390 5.85 -6.83 29.78
C ARG A 390 5.58 -7.68 31.04
N TYR A 391 5.26 -8.96 30.88
CA TYR A 391 5.00 -9.85 32.02
C TYR A 391 6.27 -10.18 32.81
N LEU A 392 7.40 -10.40 32.14
CA LEU A 392 8.69 -10.65 32.79
C LEU A 392 9.19 -9.43 33.57
N GLY A 393 8.82 -8.22 33.15
CA GLY A 393 9.08 -6.98 33.87
C GLY A 393 8.00 -6.59 34.89
N SER A 394 6.96 -7.40 35.11
CA SER A 394 5.91 -7.09 36.09
C SER A 394 6.43 -7.15 37.52
N GLY A 395 6.04 -6.18 38.36
CA GLY A 395 6.59 -5.99 39.70
C GLY A 395 6.60 -4.51 40.09
N PRO A 396 7.53 -4.05 40.97
CA PRO A 396 8.77 -4.73 41.38
C PRO A 396 8.62 -5.75 42.52
N ARG A 397 7.40 -6.01 43.04
CA ARG A 397 7.14 -6.97 44.11
C ARG A 397 6.03 -7.92 43.74
#